data_AF-A0A816RUL3-F1
#
_entry.id   AF-A0A816RUL3-F1
#
_cell.length_a   1.000
_cell.length_b   1.000
_cell.length_c   1.000
_cell.angle_alpha   90.00
_cell.angle_beta   90.00
_cell.angle_gamma   90.00
#
_symmetry.space_group_name_H-M   'P 1'
#
loop_
_entity.id
_entity.type
_entity.pdbx_description
1 polymer ?
#
loop_
_entity_poly.entity_id
_entity_poly.type
_entity_poly.pdbx_seq_one_letter_code
_entity_poly.pdbx_strand_id
1 'polypeptide(L)'
;MTSFNYMIFIISILWLSTNVLSDNDVDLLPKSIDKLKDYYDVIKNLEKRGILSKVIAANEKRLYVEHATKLIGRKELLTEEEFLTWKQYQLIVSFSNVVAIIAGAIVIIALTVLLGFFILPKLVDIPAIVWEILFYGISFCLMILVAKSWLIFLGCLAFVATLSFTIKFHFQRNKHVGLVASWVCFFAWTFVAIYQQNREAGYLAVMALESSLGFIVFVGELFLIIGFQDEKVIPSATIASFVLIILGSILHIQKQSNILAVPFSRPLLFLGTFVYFIGLLILSSRLYSDIKSKRLRFWLMQIIAFFSGLATMLFGPMLELPFIRAIGGTMFVIWLMEKYVEIVPWKNTITVTGSMLGFGILLYGFAYFLQKNPQYFIFHVYSSE
;
A
#
# COMPACT_ATOMS: atom_id res chain seq x y z
N MET A 1 39.22 36.66 -19.95
CA MET A 1 38.96 38.03 -19.44
C MET A 1 37.46 38.39 -19.35
N THR A 2 36.53 37.44 -19.51
CA THR A 2 35.07 37.67 -19.45
C THR A 2 34.39 37.15 -18.18
N SER A 3 35.11 36.43 -17.31
CA SER A 3 34.57 35.92 -16.02
C SER A 3 34.68 36.90 -14.86
N PHE A 4 35.49 37.96 -14.97
CA PHE A 4 35.71 38.91 -13.87
C PHE A 4 34.60 39.99 -13.79
N ASN A 5 33.98 40.35 -14.92
CA ASN A 5 32.92 41.36 -14.96
C ASN A 5 31.58 40.88 -14.41
N TYR A 6 31.29 39.57 -14.46
CA TYR A 6 30.06 39.02 -13.87
C TYR A 6 30.12 38.94 -12.34
N MET A 7 31.31 38.74 -11.76
CA MET A 7 31.49 38.66 -10.31
C MET A 7 31.40 40.05 -9.66
N ILE A 8 31.88 41.11 -10.31
CA ILE A 8 31.76 42.48 -9.82
C ILE A 8 30.29 42.96 -9.87
N PHE A 9 29.53 42.58 -10.90
CA PHE A 9 28.13 42.98 -11.02
C PHE A 9 27.21 42.33 -9.96
N ILE A 10 27.51 41.09 -9.55
CA ILE A 10 26.75 40.39 -8.49
C ILE A 10 27.12 40.92 -7.09
N ILE A 11 28.38 41.29 -6.87
CA ILE A 11 28.83 41.88 -5.59
C ILE A 11 28.26 43.30 -5.41
N SER A 12 28.12 44.09 -6.48
CA SER A 12 27.49 45.42 -6.39
C SER A 12 25.99 45.37 -6.06
N ILE A 13 25.26 44.35 -6.51
CA ILE A 13 23.82 44.19 -6.16
C ILE A 13 23.65 43.72 -4.71
N LEU A 14 24.55 42.87 -4.21
CA LEU A 14 24.53 42.41 -2.82
C LEU A 14 25.04 43.45 -1.81
N TRP A 15 25.87 44.42 -2.24
CA TRP A 15 26.34 45.49 -1.37
C TRP A 15 25.37 46.68 -1.30
N LEU A 16 24.54 46.86 -2.34
CA LEU A 16 23.43 47.83 -2.32
C LEU A 16 22.25 47.37 -1.43
N SER A 17 22.09 46.06 -1.17
CA SER A 17 21.01 45.55 -0.30
C SER A 17 21.33 45.58 1.20
N THR A 18 22.56 45.87 1.62
CA THR A 18 22.95 45.83 3.05
C THR A 18 22.89 47.17 3.78
N ASN A 19 22.67 48.30 3.09
CA ASN A 19 22.74 49.63 3.72
C ASN A 19 21.50 50.51 3.60
N VAL A 20 20.40 50.03 3.03
CA VAL A 20 19.12 50.75 3.02
C VAL A 20 17.99 49.75 3.20
N LEU A 21 17.68 49.41 4.45
CA LEU A 21 16.35 48.95 4.82
C LEU A 21 15.79 50.01 5.76
N SER A 22 15.34 51.10 5.14
CA SER A 22 14.41 52.02 5.76
C SER A 22 13.09 51.28 5.96
N ASP A 23 12.40 51.50 7.07
CA ASP A 23 11.09 50.90 7.41
C ASP A 23 9.99 51.09 6.34
N ASN A 24 10.27 51.84 5.27
CA ASN A 24 9.37 52.11 4.15
C ASN A 24 9.51 51.12 2.96
N ASP A 25 10.51 50.23 2.91
CA ASP A 25 10.70 49.28 1.78
C ASP A 25 9.81 48.02 1.85
N VAL A 26 8.93 47.93 2.85
CA VAL A 26 7.97 46.82 3.01
C VAL A 26 6.98 46.74 1.82
N ASP A 27 6.85 47.80 1.02
CA ASP A 27 6.01 47.84 -0.19
C ASP A 27 6.58 47.07 -1.40
N LEU A 28 7.85 46.63 -1.36
CA LEU A 28 8.46 45.85 -2.45
C LEU A 28 8.12 44.36 -2.40
N LEU A 29 7.65 43.86 -1.25
CA LEU A 29 7.30 42.44 -1.12
C LEU A 29 5.97 42.12 -1.84
N PRO A 30 5.84 40.92 -2.43
CA PRO A 30 4.61 40.51 -3.10
C PRO A 30 3.42 40.52 -2.14
N LYS A 31 2.36 41.21 -2.54
CA LYS A 31 1.09 41.25 -1.78
C LYS A 31 0.30 39.93 -1.83
N SER A 32 0.75 38.92 -2.58
CA SER A 32 0.09 37.61 -2.66
C SER A 32 0.95 36.49 -2.06
N ILE A 33 0.30 35.64 -1.27
CA ILE A 33 0.94 34.50 -0.59
C ILE A 33 1.51 33.50 -1.62
N ASP A 34 0.84 33.31 -2.76
CA ASP A 34 1.33 32.39 -3.80
C ASP A 34 2.68 32.84 -4.35
N LYS A 35 2.85 34.15 -4.61
CA LYS A 35 4.14 34.68 -5.04
C LYS A 35 5.20 34.54 -3.96
N LEU A 36 4.84 34.76 -2.68
CA LEU A 36 5.78 34.53 -1.57
C LEU A 36 6.25 33.08 -1.50
N LYS A 37 5.39 32.10 -1.83
CA LYS A 37 5.78 30.68 -1.94
C LYS A 37 6.76 30.44 -3.08
N ASP A 38 6.53 31.06 -4.24
CA ASP A 38 7.47 30.94 -5.37
C ASP A 38 8.87 31.44 -4.97
N TYR A 39 8.96 32.59 -4.28
CA TYR A 39 10.24 33.10 -3.74
C TYR A 39 10.84 32.15 -2.69
N TYR A 40 9.99 31.60 -1.82
CA TYR A 40 10.41 30.61 -0.82
C TYR A 40 11.06 29.38 -1.46
N ASP A 41 10.46 28.85 -2.52
CA ASP A 41 10.97 27.70 -3.26
C ASP A 41 12.26 28.01 -4.02
N VAL A 42 12.40 29.23 -4.54
CA VAL A 42 13.67 29.70 -5.13
C VAL A 42 14.78 29.69 -4.07
N ILE A 43 14.54 30.22 -2.87
CA ILE A 43 15.53 30.24 -1.78
C ILE A 43 15.91 28.82 -1.37
N LYS A 44 14.93 27.94 -1.22
CA LYS A 44 15.16 26.52 -0.91
C LYS A 44 16.01 25.83 -1.98
N ASN A 45 15.78 26.13 -3.25
CA ASN A 45 16.59 25.63 -4.36
C ASN A 45 18.02 26.19 -4.38
N LEU A 46 18.21 27.47 -4.05
CA LEU A 46 19.54 28.10 -3.95
C LEU A 46 20.36 27.54 -2.78
N GLU A 47 19.73 27.32 -1.63
CA GLU A 47 20.34 26.65 -0.48
C GLU A 47 20.78 25.23 -0.84
N LYS A 48 19.90 24.45 -1.48
CA LYS A 48 20.19 23.08 -1.90
C LYS A 48 21.37 22.99 -2.88
N ARG A 49 21.56 24.02 -3.70
CA ARG A 49 22.69 24.15 -4.65
C ARG A 49 23.96 24.67 -4.00
N GLY A 50 23.94 25.00 -2.71
CA GLY A 50 25.10 25.57 -1.99
C GLY A 50 25.44 27.01 -2.39
N ILE A 51 24.53 27.69 -3.09
CA ILE A 51 24.73 29.10 -3.50
C ILE A 51 24.46 30.02 -2.31
N LEU A 52 23.44 29.71 -1.51
CA LEU A 52 23.16 30.39 -0.25
C LEU A 52 23.71 29.61 0.94
N SER A 53 24.28 30.30 1.92
CA SER A 53 24.61 29.69 3.21
C SER A 53 23.32 29.37 3.98
N LYS A 54 23.36 28.30 4.79
CA LYS A 54 22.19 27.87 5.58
C LYS A 54 21.64 28.97 6.50
N VAL A 55 22.52 29.81 7.05
CA VAL A 55 22.14 30.91 7.95
C VAL A 55 21.38 31.99 7.20
N ILE A 56 21.86 32.38 6.01
CA ILE A 56 21.20 33.39 5.18
C ILE A 56 19.85 32.83 4.67
N ALA A 57 19.81 31.57 4.23
CA ALA A 57 18.58 30.95 3.75
C ALA A 57 17.52 30.86 4.85
N ALA A 58 17.91 30.53 6.09
CA ALA A 58 16.99 30.48 7.22
C ALA A 58 16.41 31.87 7.56
N ASN A 59 17.22 32.92 7.55
CA ASN A 59 16.76 34.29 7.81
C ASN A 59 15.81 34.78 6.72
N GLU A 60 16.15 34.56 5.45
CA GLU A 60 15.29 34.92 4.31
C GLU A 60 13.95 34.18 4.37
N LYS A 61 13.96 32.85 4.52
CA LYS A 61 12.74 32.04 4.68
C LYS A 61 11.85 32.57 5.80
N ARG A 62 12.43 32.92 6.95
CA ARG A 62 11.72 33.49 8.09
C ARG A 62 11.04 34.81 7.74
N LEU A 63 11.69 35.70 6.99
CA LEU A 63 11.09 36.96 6.52
C LEU A 63 9.85 36.72 5.65
N TYR A 64 9.88 35.76 4.72
CA TYR A 64 8.69 35.44 3.90
C TYR A 64 7.54 34.87 4.73
N VAL A 65 7.84 34.03 5.72
CA VAL A 65 6.84 33.47 6.65
C VAL A 65 6.25 34.56 7.54
N GLU A 66 7.06 35.47 8.07
CA GLU A 66 6.61 36.63 8.86
C GLU A 66 5.72 37.56 8.02
N HIS A 67 6.12 37.88 6.78
CA HIS A 67 5.33 38.71 5.89
C HIS A 67 4.01 38.05 5.49
N ALA A 68 4.02 36.74 5.20
CA ALA A 68 2.80 35.98 4.94
C ALA A 68 1.87 35.96 6.16
N THR A 69 2.42 35.81 7.37
CA THR A 69 1.66 35.87 8.62
C THR A 69 0.96 37.23 8.76
N LYS A 70 1.67 38.32 8.47
CA LYS A 70 1.13 39.68 8.50
C LYS A 70 0.04 39.89 7.45
N LEU A 71 0.21 39.38 6.22
CA LEU A 71 -0.80 39.44 5.16
C LEU A 71 -2.07 38.65 5.51
N ILE A 72 -1.94 37.55 6.25
CA ILE A 72 -3.08 36.73 6.73
C ILE A 72 -3.78 37.40 7.92
N GLY A 73 -3.10 38.32 8.63
CA GLY A 73 -3.63 38.97 9.83
C GLY A 73 -3.59 38.10 11.09
N ARG A 74 -2.74 37.06 11.13
CA ARG A 74 -2.51 36.27 12.34
C ARG A 74 -1.55 37.00 13.29
N LYS A 75 -1.79 36.85 14.60
CA LYS A 75 -0.89 37.37 15.65
C LYS A 75 0.31 36.45 15.91
N GLU A 76 0.15 35.16 15.66
CA GLU A 76 1.20 34.15 15.84
C GLU A 76 1.84 33.82 14.49
N LEU A 77 3.16 33.64 14.52
CA LEU A 77 3.99 33.32 13.35
C LEU A 77 3.61 31.96 12.80
N LEU A 78 3.28 31.88 11.51
CA LEU A 78 2.97 30.61 10.85
C LEU A 78 4.16 29.67 10.91
N THR A 79 3.90 28.38 11.10
CA THR A 79 4.93 27.37 10.88
C THR A 79 5.24 27.23 9.38
N GLU A 80 6.44 26.77 9.03
CA GLU A 80 6.84 26.55 7.63
C GLU A 80 5.87 25.60 6.92
N GLU A 81 5.41 24.55 7.61
CA GLU A 81 4.44 23.60 7.08
C GLU A 81 3.08 24.24 6.85
N GLU A 82 2.56 25.03 7.80
CA GLU A 82 1.32 25.78 7.62
C GLU A 82 1.43 26.77 6.46
N PHE A 83 2.56 27.46 6.31
CA PHE A 83 2.78 28.38 5.19
C PHE A 83 2.74 27.64 3.84
N LEU A 84 3.46 26.53 3.70
CA LEU A 84 3.51 25.75 2.46
C LEU A 84 2.16 25.10 2.12
N THR A 85 1.40 24.65 3.12
CA THR A 85 0.07 24.05 2.94
C THR A 85 -1.07 25.08 2.92
N TRP A 86 -0.79 26.34 3.24
CA TRP A 86 -1.77 27.44 3.20
C TRP A 86 -2.41 27.51 1.81
N LYS A 87 -3.73 27.61 1.73
CA LYS A 87 -4.52 27.59 0.48
C LYS A 87 -4.74 26.21 -0.18
N GLN A 88 -3.94 25.16 0.07
CA GLN A 88 -4.28 23.81 -0.41
C GLN A 88 -5.59 23.32 0.21
N TYR A 89 -5.82 23.62 1.49
CA TYR A 89 -7.09 23.32 2.17
C TYR A 89 -8.25 24.22 1.70
N GLN A 90 -8.01 25.49 1.37
CA GLN A 90 -9.08 26.38 0.86
C GLN A 90 -9.47 26.06 -0.60
N LEU A 91 -8.55 25.51 -1.39
CA LEU A 91 -8.85 24.99 -2.73
C LEU A 91 -9.73 23.75 -2.67
N ILE A 92 -9.57 22.88 -1.67
CA ILE A 92 -10.41 21.68 -1.52
C ILE A 92 -11.81 22.04 -1.01
N VAL A 93 -11.93 23.09 -0.18
CA VAL A 93 -13.20 23.52 0.46
C VAL A 93 -13.68 24.88 -0.07
N SER A 94 -13.53 25.15 -1.36
CA SER A 94 -14.23 26.29 -1.95
C SER A 94 -15.69 25.91 -2.18
N PHE A 95 -16.63 26.81 -1.85
CA PHE A 95 -18.07 26.57 -2.07
C PHE A 95 -18.36 26.15 -3.53
N SER A 96 -17.65 26.73 -4.49
CA SER A 96 -17.72 26.35 -5.91
C SER A 96 -17.31 24.90 -6.16
N ASN A 97 -16.27 24.39 -5.48
CA ASN A 97 -15.81 23.01 -5.64
C ASN A 97 -16.75 22.01 -4.96
N VAL A 98 -17.32 22.37 -3.81
CA VAL A 98 -18.37 21.57 -3.17
C VAL A 98 -19.60 21.46 -4.07
N VAL A 99 -20.06 22.58 -4.65
CA VAL A 99 -21.18 22.59 -5.61
C VAL A 99 -20.84 21.78 -6.87
N ALA A 100 -19.62 21.88 -7.41
CA ALA A 100 -19.18 21.11 -8.56
C ALA A 100 -19.14 19.59 -8.29
N ILE A 101 -18.67 19.18 -7.10
CA ILE A 101 -18.66 17.77 -6.69
C ILE A 101 -20.09 17.23 -6.55
N ILE A 102 -20.98 17.99 -5.91
CA ILE A 102 -22.40 17.61 -5.77
C ILE A 102 -23.07 17.53 -7.14
N ALA A 103 -22.84 18.52 -8.02
CA ALA A 103 -23.38 18.51 -9.39
C ALA A 103 -22.85 17.31 -10.19
N GLY A 104 -21.55 17.02 -10.11
CA GLY A 104 -20.94 15.86 -10.74
C GLY A 104 -21.55 14.54 -10.23
N ALA A 105 -21.76 14.41 -8.92
CA ALA A 105 -22.41 13.25 -8.33
C ALA A 105 -23.86 13.09 -8.82
N ILE A 106 -24.64 14.19 -8.86
CA ILE A 106 -26.02 14.17 -9.39
C ILE A 106 -26.04 13.75 -10.86
N VAL A 107 -25.14 14.26 -11.69
CA VAL A 107 -25.04 13.88 -13.11
C VAL A 107 -24.69 12.40 -13.25
N ILE A 108 -23.73 11.89 -12.47
CA ILE A 108 -23.36 10.47 -12.50
C ILE A 108 -24.54 9.59 -12.07
N ILE A 109 -25.26 9.96 -11.01
CA ILE A 109 -26.44 9.24 -10.55
C ILE A 109 -27.53 9.28 -11.62
N ALA A 110 -27.83 10.46 -12.17
CA ALA A 110 -28.84 10.62 -13.22
C ALA A 110 -28.48 9.82 -14.48
N LEU A 111 -27.21 9.82 -14.90
CA LEU A 111 -26.74 9.04 -16.04
C LEU A 111 -26.86 7.53 -15.75
N THR A 112 -26.49 7.09 -14.55
CA THR A 112 -26.60 5.69 -14.13
C THR A 112 -28.06 5.22 -14.12
N VAL A 113 -28.96 6.07 -13.61
CA VAL A 113 -30.41 5.81 -13.61
C VAL A 113 -30.96 5.81 -15.03
N LEU A 114 -30.53 6.73 -15.89
CA LEU A 114 -30.96 6.81 -17.29
C LEU A 114 -30.47 5.60 -18.10
N LEU A 115 -29.20 5.21 -17.95
CA LEU A 115 -28.67 3.95 -18.48
C LEU A 115 -29.46 2.75 -17.94
N GLY A 116 -29.80 2.77 -16.65
CA GLY A 116 -30.61 1.76 -15.97
C GLY A 116 -32.03 1.61 -16.54
N PHE A 117 -32.69 2.72 -16.87
CA PHE A 117 -34.06 2.67 -17.39
C PHE A 117 -34.13 2.41 -18.89
N PHE A 118 -33.25 3.00 -19.69
CA PHE A 118 -33.38 2.93 -21.16
C PHE A 118 -32.55 1.82 -21.79
N ILE A 119 -31.39 1.54 -21.23
CA ILE A 119 -30.42 0.63 -21.84
C ILE A 119 -30.48 -0.73 -21.15
N LEU A 120 -30.60 -0.80 -19.82
CA LEU A 120 -30.67 -2.06 -19.09
C LEU A 120 -31.78 -3.02 -19.58
N PRO A 121 -33.05 -2.59 -19.83
CA PRO A 121 -34.08 -3.52 -20.28
C PRO A 121 -33.73 -4.16 -21.61
N LYS A 122 -33.15 -3.38 -22.54
CA LYS A 122 -32.70 -3.89 -23.84
C LYS A 122 -31.45 -4.75 -23.73
N LEU A 123 -30.57 -4.49 -22.77
CA LEU A 123 -29.37 -5.29 -22.50
C LEU A 123 -29.72 -6.67 -21.91
N VAL A 124 -30.79 -6.76 -21.12
CA VAL A 124 -31.26 -8.00 -20.49
C VAL A 124 -31.81 -8.99 -21.53
N ASP A 125 -32.38 -8.49 -22.64
CA ASP A 125 -32.87 -9.34 -23.73
C ASP A 125 -31.74 -9.98 -24.56
N ILE A 126 -30.50 -9.51 -24.41
CA ILE A 126 -29.35 -10.06 -25.12
C ILE A 126 -28.93 -11.39 -24.46
N PRO A 127 -28.79 -12.49 -25.22
CA PRO A 127 -28.37 -13.78 -24.67
C PRO A 127 -27.05 -13.69 -23.89
N ALA A 128 -26.97 -14.38 -22.74
CA ALA A 128 -25.77 -14.38 -21.88
C ALA A 128 -24.48 -14.73 -22.64
N ILE A 129 -24.56 -15.62 -23.64
CA ILE A 129 -23.42 -16.02 -24.48
C ILE A 129 -22.80 -14.81 -25.20
N VAL A 130 -23.61 -13.86 -25.67
CA VAL A 130 -23.12 -12.64 -26.35
C VAL A 130 -22.35 -11.75 -25.37
N TRP A 131 -22.84 -11.64 -24.13
CA TRP A 131 -22.15 -10.92 -23.05
C TRP A 131 -20.80 -11.54 -22.71
N GLU A 132 -20.75 -12.87 -22.60
CA GLU A 132 -19.50 -13.59 -22.33
C GLU A 132 -18.47 -13.38 -23.44
N ILE A 133 -18.86 -13.53 -24.71
CA ILE A 133 -17.96 -13.32 -25.85
C ILE A 133 -17.43 -11.88 -25.84
N LEU A 134 -18.30 -10.90 -25.61
CA LEU A 134 -17.93 -9.49 -25.58
C LEU A 134 -16.96 -9.19 -24.43
N PHE A 135 -17.26 -9.64 -23.21
CA PHE A 135 -16.43 -9.37 -22.04
C PHE A 135 -15.10 -10.12 -22.08
N TYR A 136 -15.07 -11.38 -22.52
CA TYR A 136 -13.82 -12.10 -22.74
C TYR A 136 -12.98 -11.45 -23.85
N GLY A 137 -13.61 -10.98 -24.92
CA GLY A 137 -12.93 -10.24 -25.99
C GLY A 137 -12.29 -8.93 -25.51
N ILE A 138 -13.03 -8.14 -24.71
CA ILE A 138 -12.51 -6.90 -24.11
C ILE A 138 -11.36 -7.22 -23.15
N SER A 139 -11.54 -8.19 -22.26
CA SER A 139 -10.51 -8.61 -21.30
C SER A 139 -9.24 -9.09 -22.00
N PHE A 140 -9.37 -9.94 -23.03
CA PHE A 140 -8.24 -10.40 -23.84
C PHE A 140 -7.50 -9.25 -24.54
N CYS A 141 -8.25 -8.32 -25.15
CA CYS A 141 -7.69 -7.13 -25.78
C CYS A 141 -6.88 -6.29 -24.79
N LEU A 142 -7.44 -6.03 -23.60
CA LEU A 142 -6.77 -5.28 -22.54
C LEU A 142 -5.51 -6.00 -22.01
N MET A 143 -5.55 -7.33 -21.90
CA MET A 143 -4.43 -8.12 -21.37
C MET A 143 -3.27 -8.26 -22.37
N ILE A 144 -3.56 -8.42 -23.67
CA ILE A 144 -2.56 -8.78 -24.69
C ILE A 144 -2.14 -7.60 -25.57
N LEU A 145 -3.07 -6.74 -25.98
CA LEU A 145 -2.79 -5.70 -26.97
C LEU A 145 -2.33 -4.38 -26.36
N VAL A 146 -2.53 -4.17 -25.06
CA VAL A 146 -2.22 -2.92 -24.38
C VAL A 146 -0.92 -3.02 -23.60
N ALA A 147 -0.02 -2.04 -23.78
CA ALA A 147 1.28 -2.01 -23.09
C ALA A 147 1.25 -1.34 -21.70
N LYS A 148 0.21 -0.55 -21.39
CA LYS A 148 0.13 0.18 -20.11
C LYS A 148 -0.22 -0.77 -18.96
N SER A 149 0.60 -0.77 -17.90
CA SER A 149 0.50 -1.71 -16.79
C SER A 149 -0.87 -1.74 -16.10
N TRP A 150 -1.45 -0.56 -15.84
CA TRP A 150 -2.74 -0.45 -15.18
C TRP A 150 -3.90 -0.97 -16.05
N LEU A 151 -3.80 -0.86 -17.39
CA LEU A 151 -4.81 -1.39 -18.31
C LEU A 151 -4.72 -2.92 -18.39
N ILE A 152 -3.52 -3.49 -18.34
CA ILE A 152 -3.32 -4.95 -18.24
C ILE A 152 -3.96 -5.46 -16.93
N PHE A 153 -3.70 -4.77 -15.81
CA PHE A 153 -4.31 -5.11 -14.52
C PHE A 153 -5.85 -5.05 -14.58
N LEU A 154 -6.41 -3.99 -15.18
CA LEU A 154 -7.85 -3.88 -15.42
C LEU A 154 -8.37 -5.04 -16.29
N GLY A 155 -7.63 -5.43 -17.32
CA GLY A 155 -7.94 -6.58 -18.17
C GLY A 155 -8.01 -7.90 -17.38
N CYS A 156 -7.07 -8.12 -16.45
CA CYS A 156 -7.08 -9.28 -15.56
C CYS A 156 -8.27 -9.26 -14.59
N LEU A 157 -8.62 -8.09 -14.03
CA LEU A 157 -9.81 -7.95 -13.16
C LEU A 157 -11.10 -8.20 -13.96
N ALA A 158 -11.19 -7.65 -15.17
CA ALA A 158 -12.30 -7.91 -16.08
C ALA A 158 -12.40 -9.40 -16.42
N PHE A 159 -11.27 -10.11 -16.57
CA PHE A 159 -11.25 -11.55 -16.80
C PHE A 159 -11.92 -12.33 -15.65
N VAL A 160 -11.52 -12.04 -14.40
CA VAL A 160 -12.11 -12.69 -13.22
C VAL A 160 -13.58 -12.31 -13.03
N ALA A 161 -13.95 -11.06 -13.30
CA ALA A 161 -15.35 -10.64 -13.24
C ALA A 161 -16.20 -11.40 -14.27
N THR A 162 -15.68 -11.54 -15.50
CA THR A 162 -16.34 -12.31 -16.58
C THR A 162 -16.44 -13.79 -16.22
N LEU A 163 -15.36 -14.40 -15.72
CA LEU A 163 -15.37 -15.79 -15.29
C LEU A 163 -16.34 -16.03 -14.14
N SER A 164 -16.41 -15.11 -13.17
CA SER A 164 -17.37 -15.16 -12.06
C SER A 164 -18.80 -15.03 -12.56
N PHE A 165 -19.03 -14.18 -13.57
CA PHE A 165 -20.31 -14.06 -14.25
C PHE A 165 -20.70 -15.39 -14.92
N THR A 166 -19.83 -15.98 -15.75
CA THR A 166 -20.06 -17.28 -16.40
C THR A 166 -20.37 -18.38 -15.38
N ILE A 167 -19.62 -18.43 -14.29
CA ILE A 167 -19.85 -19.41 -13.21
C ILE A 167 -21.23 -19.24 -12.57
N LYS A 168 -21.63 -17.99 -12.31
CA LYS A 168 -22.93 -17.70 -11.70
C LYS A 168 -24.10 -18.10 -12.61
N PHE A 169 -23.97 -17.89 -13.91
CA PHE A 169 -25.03 -18.18 -14.88
C PHE A 169 -25.09 -19.67 -15.25
N HIS A 170 -23.95 -20.34 -15.41
CA HIS A 170 -23.92 -21.71 -15.91
C HIS A 170 -23.76 -22.79 -14.82
N PHE A 171 -23.19 -22.46 -13.66
CA PHE A 171 -22.71 -23.45 -12.69
C PHE A 171 -23.20 -23.24 -11.25
N GLN A 172 -24.37 -22.64 -11.09
CA GLN A 172 -24.98 -22.13 -9.85
C GLN A 172 -25.02 -23.10 -8.63
N ARG A 173 -24.63 -24.37 -8.77
CA ARG A 173 -24.75 -25.40 -7.73
C ARG A 173 -23.47 -26.15 -7.35
N ASN A 174 -22.34 -25.94 -8.04
CA ASN A 174 -21.15 -26.76 -7.82
C ASN A 174 -20.04 -26.02 -7.04
N LYS A 175 -19.77 -26.48 -5.81
CA LYS A 175 -18.79 -25.87 -4.88
C LYS A 175 -17.35 -25.91 -5.38
N HIS A 176 -17.01 -26.84 -6.28
CA HIS A 176 -15.64 -27.00 -6.78
C HIS A 176 -15.27 -26.03 -7.90
N VAL A 177 -16.24 -25.29 -8.44
CA VAL A 177 -16.03 -24.43 -9.61
C VAL A 177 -15.13 -23.24 -9.30
N GLY A 178 -15.13 -22.76 -8.05
CA GLY A 178 -14.21 -21.70 -7.61
C GLY A 178 -12.74 -22.11 -7.74
N LEU A 179 -12.37 -23.34 -7.33
CA LEU A 179 -11.00 -23.83 -7.43
C LEU A 179 -10.54 -23.96 -8.89
N VAL A 180 -11.43 -24.45 -9.77
CA VAL A 180 -11.16 -24.54 -11.21
C VAL A 180 -10.97 -23.15 -11.80
N ALA A 181 -11.78 -22.17 -11.42
CA ALA A 181 -11.59 -20.78 -11.83
C ALA A 181 -10.25 -20.22 -11.40
N SER A 182 -9.84 -20.44 -10.14
CA SER A 182 -8.54 -19.98 -9.65
C SER A 182 -7.38 -20.59 -10.45
N TRP A 183 -7.47 -21.87 -10.84
CA TRP A 183 -6.48 -22.48 -11.74
C TRP A 183 -6.47 -21.84 -13.14
N VAL A 184 -7.64 -21.62 -13.75
CA VAL A 184 -7.74 -20.96 -15.06
C VAL A 184 -7.13 -19.55 -15.02
N CYS A 185 -7.45 -18.77 -13.98
CA CYS A 185 -6.87 -17.45 -13.76
C CYS A 185 -5.36 -17.52 -13.55
N PHE A 186 -4.86 -18.48 -12.77
CA PHE A 186 -3.43 -18.67 -12.56
C PHE A 186 -2.70 -18.87 -13.88
N PHE A 187 -3.15 -19.79 -14.73
CA PHE A 187 -2.48 -20.06 -16.00
C PHE A 187 -2.59 -18.87 -16.97
N ALA A 188 -3.78 -18.26 -17.09
CA ALA A 188 -4.00 -17.11 -17.96
C ALA A 188 -3.13 -15.91 -17.53
N TRP A 189 -3.13 -15.57 -16.25
CA TRP A 189 -2.35 -14.44 -15.74
C TRP A 189 -0.86 -14.73 -15.71
N THR A 190 -0.44 -15.97 -15.49
CA THR A 190 0.98 -16.37 -15.61
C THR A 190 1.47 -16.14 -17.04
N PHE A 191 0.71 -16.56 -18.03
CA PHE A 191 1.04 -16.32 -19.44
C PHE A 191 1.18 -14.82 -19.73
N VAL A 192 0.21 -14.01 -19.29
CA VAL A 192 0.25 -12.56 -19.50
C VAL A 192 1.40 -11.88 -18.75
N ALA A 193 1.68 -12.29 -17.52
CA ALA A 193 2.78 -11.76 -16.72
C ALA A 193 4.14 -12.03 -17.40
N ILE A 194 4.33 -13.22 -17.97
CA ILE A 194 5.54 -13.57 -18.72
C ILE A 194 5.61 -12.81 -20.04
N TYR A 195 4.51 -12.78 -20.80
CA TYR A 195 4.47 -12.15 -22.12
C TYR A 195 4.69 -10.63 -22.04
N GLN A 196 3.99 -9.95 -21.13
CA GLN A 196 4.09 -8.49 -20.97
C GLN A 196 5.17 -8.05 -19.99
N GLN A 197 5.88 -8.99 -19.34
CA GLN A 197 6.82 -8.70 -18.24
C GLN A 197 6.20 -7.82 -17.13
N ASN A 198 4.91 -8.03 -16.83
CA ASN A 198 4.12 -7.18 -15.94
C ASN A 198 4.03 -7.76 -14.52
N ARG A 199 4.47 -6.98 -13.54
CA ARG A 199 4.49 -7.36 -12.11
C ARG A 199 3.10 -7.51 -11.49
N GLU A 200 2.14 -6.68 -11.88
CA GLU A 200 0.78 -6.71 -11.33
C GLU A 200 0.01 -7.95 -11.79
N ALA A 201 0.20 -8.34 -13.05
CA ALA A 201 -0.31 -9.62 -13.54
C ALA A 201 0.34 -10.80 -12.80
N GLY A 202 1.64 -10.71 -12.48
CA GLY A 202 2.34 -11.69 -11.64
C GLY A 202 1.78 -11.78 -10.22
N TYR A 203 1.43 -10.65 -9.61
CA TYR A 203 0.73 -10.59 -8.31
C TYR A 203 -0.61 -11.32 -8.34
N LEU A 204 -1.43 -11.02 -9.34
CA LEU A 204 -2.72 -11.68 -9.52
C LEU A 204 -2.54 -13.18 -9.75
N ALA A 205 -1.57 -13.59 -10.58
CA ALA A 205 -1.27 -15.00 -10.83
C ALA A 205 -0.91 -15.75 -9.53
N VAL A 206 0.02 -15.23 -8.72
CA VAL A 206 0.38 -15.88 -7.45
C VAL A 206 -0.79 -15.89 -6.47
N MET A 207 -1.63 -14.84 -6.47
CA MET A 207 -2.84 -14.82 -5.66
C MET A 207 -3.86 -15.88 -6.10
N ALA A 208 -4.02 -16.10 -7.41
CA ALA A 208 -4.84 -17.16 -7.95
C ALA A 208 -4.27 -18.55 -7.62
N LEU A 209 -2.94 -18.71 -7.63
CA LEU A 209 -2.28 -19.94 -7.20
C LEU A 209 -2.59 -20.25 -5.72
N GLU A 210 -2.37 -19.29 -4.83
CA GLU A 210 -2.70 -19.45 -3.41
C GLU A 210 -4.20 -19.71 -3.19
N SER A 211 -5.06 -19.03 -3.96
CA SER A 211 -6.51 -19.29 -3.93
C SER A 211 -6.87 -20.69 -4.39
N SER A 212 -6.19 -21.23 -5.40
CA SER A 212 -6.37 -22.61 -5.87
C SER A 212 -5.91 -23.64 -4.82
N LEU A 213 -5.03 -23.24 -3.91
CA LEU A 213 -4.59 -24.01 -2.75
C LEU A 213 -5.50 -23.80 -1.53
N GLY A 214 -6.64 -23.15 -1.70
CA GLY A 214 -7.67 -22.99 -0.67
C GLY A 214 -7.50 -21.76 0.22
N PHE A 215 -6.58 -20.83 -0.09
CA PHE A 215 -6.52 -19.53 0.57
C PHE A 215 -7.71 -18.65 0.13
N ILE A 216 -8.39 -18.01 1.08
CA ILE A 216 -9.55 -17.17 0.82
C ILE A 216 -9.35 -15.81 1.48
N VAL A 217 -9.64 -14.77 0.70
CA VAL A 217 -9.80 -13.39 1.18
C VAL A 217 -11.21 -12.95 0.86
N PHE A 218 -11.96 -12.59 1.89
CA PHE A 218 -13.29 -12.02 1.77
C PHE A 218 -13.27 -10.58 2.29
N VAL A 219 -13.64 -9.65 1.41
CA VAL A 219 -13.73 -8.22 1.71
C VAL A 219 -15.20 -7.88 1.93
N GLY A 220 -15.58 -7.63 3.18
CA GLY A 220 -16.87 -7.03 3.53
C GLY A 220 -16.78 -5.51 3.59
N GLU A 221 -17.91 -4.84 3.86
CA GLU A 221 -17.98 -3.37 3.87
C GLU A 221 -17.09 -2.72 4.95
N LEU A 222 -16.88 -3.39 6.08
CA LEU A 222 -16.08 -2.88 7.21
C LEU A 222 -15.12 -3.91 7.82
N PHE A 223 -14.99 -5.08 7.21
CA PHE A 223 -14.15 -6.15 7.74
C PHE A 223 -13.48 -6.93 6.62
N LEU A 224 -12.29 -7.45 6.91
CA LEU A 224 -11.51 -8.30 6.03
C LEU A 224 -11.36 -9.66 6.69
N ILE A 225 -11.93 -10.70 6.10
CA ILE A 225 -11.72 -12.08 6.54
C ILE A 225 -10.63 -12.68 5.67
N ILE A 226 -9.57 -13.15 6.31
CA ILE A 226 -8.46 -13.84 5.67
C ILE A 226 -8.34 -15.22 6.30
N GLY A 227 -8.28 -16.26 5.49
CA GLY A 227 -8.14 -17.61 6.01
C GLY A 227 -8.07 -18.66 4.93
N PHE A 228 -8.58 -19.84 5.23
CA PHE A 228 -8.58 -20.99 4.35
C PHE A 228 -9.98 -21.57 4.24
N GLN A 229 -10.28 -22.18 3.09
CA GLN A 229 -11.59 -22.79 2.82
C GLN A 229 -11.92 -23.93 3.79
N ASP A 230 -10.92 -24.75 4.10
CA ASP A 230 -11.05 -25.96 4.92
C ASP A 230 -9.85 -26.11 5.86
N GLU A 231 -10.11 -26.56 7.10
CA GLU A 231 -9.07 -26.80 8.11
C GLU A 231 -8.01 -27.83 7.69
N LYS A 232 -8.39 -28.74 6.78
CA LYS A 232 -7.53 -29.80 6.26
C LYS A 232 -6.48 -29.26 5.28
N VAL A 233 -6.76 -28.13 4.63
CA VAL A 233 -5.93 -27.55 3.57
C VAL A 233 -4.89 -26.58 4.13
N ILE A 234 -5.10 -26.08 5.36
CA ILE A 234 -4.19 -25.13 6.04
C ILE A 234 -2.74 -25.62 6.03
N PRO A 235 -2.40 -26.86 6.46
CA PRO A 235 -1.00 -27.29 6.50
C PRO A 235 -0.38 -27.38 5.12
N SER A 236 -1.10 -27.91 4.13
CA SER A 236 -0.61 -28.04 2.75
C SER A 236 -0.41 -26.69 2.09
N ALA A 237 -1.34 -25.75 2.28
CA ALA A 237 -1.22 -24.39 1.76
C ALA A 237 -0.05 -23.66 2.44
N THR A 238 0.09 -23.76 3.77
CA THR A 238 1.24 -23.17 4.50
C THR A 238 2.58 -23.67 3.96
N ILE A 239 2.71 -24.98 3.73
CA ILE A 239 3.93 -25.57 3.16
C ILE A 239 4.14 -25.09 1.72
N ALA A 240 3.09 -25.03 0.91
CA ALA A 240 3.17 -24.52 -0.45
C ALA A 240 3.63 -23.05 -0.48
N SER A 241 3.06 -22.18 0.37
CA SER A 241 3.49 -20.79 0.51
C SER A 241 4.95 -20.69 0.96
N PHE A 242 5.42 -21.56 1.84
CA PHE A 242 6.85 -21.64 2.20
C PHE A 242 7.73 -21.99 0.98
N VAL A 243 7.29 -22.94 0.15
CA VAL A 243 7.98 -23.26 -1.12
C VAL A 243 7.98 -22.04 -2.05
N LEU A 244 6.88 -21.28 -2.13
CA LEU A 244 6.82 -20.05 -2.92
C LEU A 244 7.79 -18.98 -2.39
N ILE A 245 7.99 -18.86 -1.07
CA ILE A 245 9.03 -17.98 -0.50
C ILE A 245 10.43 -18.40 -0.96
N ILE A 246 10.73 -19.71 -0.93
CA ILE A 246 12.02 -20.24 -1.40
C ILE A 246 12.21 -19.93 -2.89
N LEU A 247 11.21 -20.23 -3.72
CA LEU A 247 11.25 -19.95 -5.16
C LEU A 247 11.40 -18.46 -5.45
N GLY A 248 10.65 -17.61 -4.75
CA GLY A 248 10.76 -16.16 -4.85
C GLY A 248 12.14 -15.64 -4.44
N SER A 249 12.74 -16.23 -3.41
CA SER A 249 14.10 -15.88 -2.95
C SER A 249 15.16 -16.28 -3.98
N ILE A 250 15.05 -17.49 -4.57
CA ILE A 250 15.94 -17.94 -5.65
C ILE A 250 15.83 -17.02 -6.86
N LEU A 251 14.60 -16.69 -7.28
CA LEU A 251 14.37 -15.76 -8.40
C LEU A 251 14.90 -14.36 -8.11
N HIS A 252 14.81 -13.90 -6.86
CA HIS A 252 15.38 -12.61 -6.45
C HIS A 252 16.90 -12.60 -6.57
N ILE A 253 17.59 -13.66 -6.11
CA ILE A 253 19.05 -13.79 -6.19
C ILE A 253 19.53 -13.88 -7.64
N GLN A 254 18.79 -14.55 -8.52
CA GLN A 254 19.13 -14.68 -9.95
C GLN A 254 19.05 -13.34 -10.73
N LYS A 255 18.46 -12.29 -10.13
CA LYS A 255 18.29 -10.95 -10.73
C LYS A 255 17.66 -11.01 -12.13
N GLN A 256 17.83 -9.95 -12.94
CA GLN A 256 17.21 -9.76 -14.27
C GLN A 256 17.63 -10.78 -15.34
N SER A 257 18.47 -11.78 -15.01
CA SER A 257 18.92 -12.79 -15.99
C SER A 257 17.80 -13.76 -16.41
N ASN A 258 16.76 -13.92 -15.59
CA ASN A 258 15.66 -14.84 -15.84
C ASN A 258 14.38 -14.08 -16.21
N ILE A 259 13.74 -14.47 -17.33
CA ILE A 259 12.46 -13.93 -17.81
C ILE A 259 11.32 -14.05 -16.78
N LEU A 260 11.43 -15.00 -15.84
CA LEU A 260 10.47 -15.20 -14.76
C LEU A 260 10.74 -14.30 -13.54
N ALA A 261 11.96 -13.79 -13.38
CA ALA A 261 12.34 -13.04 -12.19
C ALA A 261 11.62 -11.68 -12.10
N VAL A 262 11.46 -10.99 -13.23
CA VAL A 262 10.81 -9.67 -13.27
C VAL A 262 9.33 -9.73 -12.83
N PRO A 263 8.47 -10.58 -13.41
CA PRO A 263 7.06 -10.61 -13.01
C PRO A 263 6.81 -11.28 -11.66
N PHE A 264 7.59 -12.29 -11.25
CA PHE A 264 7.21 -13.14 -10.11
C PHE A 264 8.03 -12.96 -8.83
N SER A 265 9.24 -12.38 -8.87
CA SER A 265 10.08 -12.29 -7.67
C SER A 265 9.38 -11.59 -6.49
N ARG A 266 8.83 -10.40 -6.72
CA ARG A 266 8.11 -9.64 -5.68
C ARG A 266 6.80 -10.32 -5.26
N PRO A 267 5.88 -10.71 -6.18
CA PRO A 267 4.67 -11.46 -5.83
C PRO A 267 4.88 -12.68 -4.95
N LEU A 268 5.82 -13.55 -5.33
CA LEU A 268 6.09 -14.79 -4.60
C LEU A 268 6.58 -14.51 -3.18
N LEU A 269 7.49 -13.56 -3.04
CA LEU A 269 8.01 -13.16 -1.73
C LEU A 269 6.92 -12.53 -0.86
N PHE A 270 6.10 -11.64 -1.41
CA PHE A 270 5.05 -10.96 -0.66
C PHE A 270 3.94 -11.92 -0.26
N LEU A 271 3.26 -12.52 -1.24
CA LEU A 271 2.09 -13.38 -1.00
C LEU A 271 2.49 -14.68 -0.31
N GLY A 272 3.59 -15.31 -0.72
CA GLY A 272 4.09 -16.52 -0.07
C GLY A 272 4.41 -16.28 1.40
N THR A 273 5.09 -15.17 1.73
CA THR A 273 5.37 -14.83 3.14
C THR A 273 4.08 -14.55 3.91
N PHE A 274 3.16 -13.78 3.31
CA PHE A 274 1.89 -13.44 3.94
C PHE A 274 1.04 -14.68 4.27
N VAL A 275 0.78 -15.53 3.27
CA VAL A 275 -0.04 -16.74 3.44
C VAL A 275 0.65 -17.75 4.36
N TYR A 276 1.98 -17.89 4.27
CA TYR A 276 2.75 -18.74 5.18
C TYR A 276 2.56 -18.34 6.65
N PHE A 277 2.71 -17.06 6.98
CA PHE A 277 2.57 -16.61 8.36
C PHE A 277 1.12 -16.64 8.85
N ILE A 278 0.13 -16.36 8.00
CA ILE A 278 -1.29 -16.56 8.34
C ILE A 278 -1.55 -18.04 8.66
N GLY A 279 -1.02 -18.95 7.83
CA GLY A 279 -1.09 -20.39 8.06
C GLY A 279 -0.46 -20.80 9.39
N LEU A 280 0.74 -20.28 9.69
CA LEU A 280 1.41 -20.53 10.97
C LEU A 280 0.65 -19.97 12.18
N LEU A 281 0.09 -18.75 12.09
CA LEU A 281 -0.75 -18.18 13.15
C LEU A 281 -1.90 -19.14 13.48
N ILE A 282 -2.65 -19.58 12.47
CA ILE A 282 -3.78 -20.51 12.66
C ILE A 282 -3.31 -21.87 13.20
N LEU A 283 -2.25 -22.46 12.62
CA LEU A 283 -1.71 -23.76 13.05
C LEU A 283 -1.11 -23.72 14.47
N SER A 284 -0.62 -22.57 14.89
CA SER A 284 -0.08 -22.34 16.24
C SER A 284 -1.16 -21.87 17.22
N SER A 285 -2.41 -21.65 16.79
CA SER A 285 -3.49 -21.25 17.68
C SER A 285 -3.96 -22.42 18.54
N ARG A 286 -4.28 -22.13 19.81
CA ARG A 286 -4.88 -23.09 20.74
C ARG A 286 -6.21 -23.63 20.23
N LEU A 287 -6.99 -22.79 19.54
CA LEU A 287 -8.30 -23.17 18.99
C LEU A 287 -8.20 -24.29 17.95
N TYR A 288 -7.10 -24.35 17.21
CA TYR A 288 -6.86 -25.41 16.21
C TYR A 288 -6.47 -26.76 16.86
N SER A 289 -6.00 -26.75 18.11
CA SER A 289 -5.43 -27.92 18.80
C SER A 289 -6.40 -28.68 19.70
N ASP A 290 -7.69 -28.31 19.76
CA ASP A 290 -8.61 -28.76 20.84
C ASP A 290 -8.96 -30.27 20.85
N ILE A 291 -8.35 -31.06 19.96
CA ILE A 291 -8.43 -32.53 19.96
C ILE A 291 -7.26 -33.08 20.77
N LYS A 292 -7.56 -33.68 21.94
CA LYS A 292 -6.62 -34.21 22.96
C LYS A 292 -5.40 -35.01 22.44
N SER A 293 -5.45 -35.57 21.23
CA SER A 293 -4.33 -36.31 20.61
C SER A 293 -3.24 -35.44 19.94
N LYS A 294 -3.35 -34.10 19.96
CA LYS A 294 -2.47 -33.20 19.17
C LYS A 294 -1.48 -32.34 19.97
N ARG A 295 -1.25 -32.60 21.25
CA ARG A 295 -0.38 -31.76 22.12
C ARG A 295 1.04 -31.58 21.57
N LEU A 296 1.65 -32.64 21.02
CA LEU A 296 3.00 -32.56 20.44
C LEU A 296 3.03 -31.69 19.17
N ARG A 297 2.01 -31.82 18.30
CA ARG A 297 1.89 -31.00 17.09
C ARG A 297 1.71 -29.52 17.44
N PHE A 298 0.94 -29.21 18.47
CA PHE A 298 0.79 -27.83 18.95
C PHE A 298 2.13 -27.22 19.36
N TRP A 299 2.88 -27.88 20.24
CA TRP A 299 4.21 -27.39 20.66
C TRP A 299 5.17 -27.25 19.49
N LEU A 300 5.17 -28.22 18.57
CA LEU A 300 5.98 -28.13 17.34
C LEU A 300 5.63 -26.88 16.52
N MET A 301 4.34 -26.59 16.32
CA MET A 301 3.90 -25.41 15.57
C MET A 301 4.28 -24.09 16.28
N GLN A 302 4.26 -24.05 17.61
CA GLN A 302 4.77 -22.88 18.36
C GLN A 302 6.24 -22.63 18.12
N ILE A 303 7.04 -23.70 18.21
CA ILE A 303 8.49 -23.64 17.98
C ILE A 303 8.75 -23.16 16.54
N ILE A 304 8.06 -23.73 15.56
CA ILE A 304 8.18 -23.32 14.16
C ILE A 304 7.80 -21.85 13.98
N ALA A 305 6.67 -21.41 14.51
CA ALA A 305 6.22 -20.03 14.39
C ALA A 305 7.22 -19.03 15.01
N PHE A 306 7.70 -19.34 16.21
CA PHE A 306 8.71 -18.53 16.90
C PHE A 306 10.01 -18.41 16.10
N PHE A 307 10.57 -19.55 15.69
CA PHE A 307 11.82 -19.56 14.92
C PHE A 307 11.65 -18.95 13.53
N SER A 308 10.49 -19.10 12.89
CA SER A 308 10.22 -18.51 11.57
C SER A 308 10.14 -16.98 11.67
N GLY A 309 9.43 -16.45 12.68
CA GLY A 309 9.40 -15.01 12.93
C GLY A 309 10.79 -14.44 13.19
N LEU A 310 11.55 -15.07 14.09
CA LEU A 310 12.92 -14.65 14.41
C LEU A 310 13.87 -14.76 13.20
N ALA A 311 13.76 -15.84 12.42
CA ALA A 311 14.52 -16.04 11.19
C ALA A 311 14.24 -14.93 10.18
N THR A 312 12.98 -14.56 9.95
CA THR A 312 12.66 -13.48 8.99
C THR A 312 13.18 -12.11 9.44
N MET A 313 13.23 -11.83 10.74
CA MET A 313 13.82 -10.58 11.26
C MET A 313 15.34 -10.56 11.13
N LEU A 314 16.03 -11.70 11.34
CA LEU A 314 17.49 -11.77 11.26
C LEU A 314 18.00 -11.91 9.82
N PHE A 315 17.42 -12.82 9.04
CA PHE A 315 17.87 -13.11 7.68
C PHE A 315 17.28 -12.16 6.63
N GLY A 316 16.12 -11.55 6.89
CA GLY A 316 15.51 -10.59 5.97
C GLY A 316 16.44 -9.43 5.59
N PRO A 317 17.11 -8.75 6.55
CA PRO A 317 18.15 -7.77 6.27
C PRO A 317 19.36 -8.34 5.52
N MET A 318 19.82 -9.55 5.88
CA MET A 318 21.00 -10.18 5.28
C MET A 318 20.79 -10.53 3.80
N LEU A 319 19.56 -10.90 3.42
CA LEU A 319 19.19 -11.26 2.06
C LEU A 319 18.68 -10.06 1.24
N GLU A 320 18.62 -8.86 1.82
CA GLU A 320 18.05 -7.66 1.20
C GLU A 320 16.59 -7.88 0.70
N LEU A 321 15.81 -8.69 1.44
CA LEU A 321 14.42 -9.02 1.10
C LEU A 321 13.45 -8.18 1.98
N PRO A 322 13.13 -6.93 1.59
CA PRO A 322 12.34 -6.03 2.43
C PRO A 322 10.96 -6.59 2.75
N PHE A 323 10.33 -7.31 1.82
CA PHE A 323 9.01 -7.90 2.00
C PHE A 323 8.99 -9.00 3.06
N ILE A 324 9.96 -9.92 3.04
CA ILE A 324 10.06 -10.99 4.05
C ILE A 324 10.24 -10.38 5.43
N ARG A 325 11.16 -9.40 5.53
CA ARG A 325 11.45 -8.70 6.78
C ARG A 325 10.22 -7.99 7.34
N ALA A 326 9.50 -7.27 6.48
CA ALA A 326 8.38 -6.42 6.89
C ALA A 326 7.12 -7.22 7.25
N ILE A 327 6.78 -8.23 6.45
CA ILE A 327 5.62 -9.09 6.70
C ILE A 327 5.91 -10.01 7.87
N GLY A 328 7.09 -10.65 7.89
CA GLY A 328 7.49 -11.56 8.95
C GLY A 328 7.59 -10.87 10.32
N GLY A 329 8.16 -9.67 10.38
CA GLY A 329 8.19 -8.87 11.61
C GLY A 329 6.80 -8.49 12.11
N THR A 330 5.93 -8.03 11.20
CA THR A 330 4.53 -7.69 11.55
C THR A 330 3.77 -8.91 12.07
N MET A 331 3.85 -10.05 11.36
CA MET A 331 3.16 -11.27 11.75
C MET A 331 3.72 -11.90 13.02
N PHE A 332 5.03 -11.76 13.28
CA PHE A 332 5.64 -12.20 14.53
C PHE A 332 5.13 -11.40 15.74
N VAL A 333 4.97 -10.08 15.59
CA VAL A 333 4.35 -9.23 16.63
C VAL A 333 2.89 -9.65 16.87
N ILE A 334 2.12 -9.88 15.80
CA ILE A 334 0.73 -10.38 15.91
C ILE A 334 0.71 -11.73 16.63
N TRP A 335 1.63 -12.64 16.30
CA TRP A 335 1.75 -13.94 16.97
C TRP A 335 2.03 -13.79 18.47
N LEU A 336 2.94 -12.89 18.86
CA LEU A 336 3.22 -12.61 20.28
C LEU A 336 1.98 -12.07 21.01
N MET A 337 1.23 -11.17 20.37
CA MET A 337 -0.03 -10.65 20.90
C MET A 337 -1.08 -11.76 21.06
N GLU A 338 -1.21 -12.63 20.06
CA GLU A 338 -2.12 -13.78 20.10
C GLU A 338 -1.75 -14.73 21.26
N LYS A 339 -0.45 -15.08 21.40
CA LYS A 339 0.00 -15.95 22.50
C LYS A 339 -0.23 -15.33 23.87
N TYR A 340 -0.07 -14.02 24.01
CA TYR A 340 -0.41 -13.31 25.24
C TYR A 340 -1.89 -13.52 25.60
N VAL A 341 -2.79 -13.32 24.64
CA VAL A 341 -4.23 -13.52 24.83
C VAL A 341 -4.58 -14.97 25.16
N GLU A 342 -3.89 -15.96 24.58
CA GLU A 342 -4.15 -17.38 24.85
C GLU A 342 -3.67 -17.87 26.24
N ILE A 343 -2.56 -17.32 26.75
CA ILE A 343 -1.94 -17.73 28.02
C ILE A 343 -2.68 -17.10 29.21
N VAL A 344 -3.18 -15.88 29.04
CA VAL A 344 -3.82 -15.12 30.11
C VAL A 344 -5.13 -15.77 30.59
N PRO A 345 -5.33 -15.90 31.91
CA PRO A 345 -6.60 -16.35 32.48
C PRO A 345 -7.65 -15.22 32.51
N TRP A 346 -8.61 -15.25 31.59
CA TRP A 346 -9.72 -14.29 31.48
C TRP A 346 -10.92 -14.56 32.41
N LYS A 347 -10.69 -15.17 33.59
CA LYS A 347 -11.79 -15.67 34.45
C LYS A 347 -12.22 -14.73 35.58
N ASN A 348 -11.28 -14.05 36.24
CA ASN A 348 -11.56 -13.23 37.42
C ASN A 348 -11.34 -11.75 37.10
N THR A 349 -12.13 -10.84 37.67
CA THR A 349 -11.99 -9.39 37.43
C THR A 349 -10.57 -8.89 37.71
N ILE A 350 -9.94 -9.36 38.80
CA ILE A 350 -8.55 -9.00 39.14
C ILE A 350 -7.56 -9.51 38.06
N THR A 351 -7.74 -10.75 37.57
CA THR A 351 -6.85 -11.30 36.53
C THR A 351 -7.07 -10.62 35.19
N VAL A 352 -8.31 -10.27 34.85
CA VAL A 352 -8.66 -9.51 33.65
C VAL A 352 -8.01 -8.13 33.70
N THR A 353 -8.18 -7.36 34.78
CA THR A 353 -7.58 -6.03 34.91
C THR A 353 -6.06 -6.09 34.84
N GLY A 354 -5.43 -7.02 35.57
CA GLY A 354 -3.98 -7.21 35.52
C GLY A 354 -3.48 -7.57 34.11
N SER A 355 -4.25 -8.35 33.36
CA SER A 355 -3.89 -8.75 32.00
C SER A 355 -4.16 -7.69 30.95
N MET A 356 -5.19 -6.86 31.13
CA MET A 356 -5.38 -5.66 30.30
C MET A 356 -4.22 -4.68 30.48
N LEU A 357 -3.74 -4.50 31.72
CA LEU A 357 -2.55 -3.69 32.00
C LEU A 357 -1.31 -4.27 31.34
N GLY A 358 -1.07 -5.58 31.47
CA GLY A 358 0.06 -6.24 30.82
C GLY A 358 -0.01 -6.18 29.29
N PHE A 359 -1.19 -6.34 28.70
CA PHE A 359 -1.41 -6.16 27.27
C PHE A 359 -1.12 -4.73 26.82
N GLY A 360 -1.53 -3.73 27.61
CA GLY A 360 -1.21 -2.32 27.35
C GLY A 360 0.29 -2.03 27.37
N ILE A 361 1.02 -2.57 28.35
CA ILE A 361 2.49 -2.47 28.41
C ILE A 361 3.14 -3.11 27.19
N LEU A 362 2.67 -4.30 26.80
CA LEU A 362 3.16 -5.03 25.63
C LEU A 362 2.89 -4.25 24.33
N LEU A 363 1.69 -3.70 24.15
CA LEU A 363 1.35 -2.84 23.02
C LEU A 363 2.21 -1.56 22.99
N TYR A 364 2.44 -0.92 24.13
CA TYR A 364 3.31 0.25 24.21
C TYR A 364 4.75 -0.10 23.85
N GLY A 365 5.26 -1.24 24.32
CA GLY A 365 6.57 -1.77 23.95
C GLY A 365 6.70 -2.01 22.45
N PHE A 366 5.66 -2.59 21.82
CA PHE A 366 5.63 -2.77 20.37
C PHE A 366 5.53 -1.46 19.60
N ALA A 367 4.72 -0.50 20.08
CA ALA A 367 4.64 0.83 19.47
C ALA A 367 5.99 1.55 19.50
N TYR A 368 6.68 1.50 20.65
CA TYR A 368 8.04 2.05 20.78
C TYR A 368 9.04 1.33 19.86
N PHE A 369 8.99 0.00 19.81
CA PHE A 369 9.86 -0.79 18.94
C PHE A 369 9.61 -0.49 17.45
N LEU A 370 8.34 -0.35 17.04
CA LEU A 370 7.93 0.01 15.68
C LEU A 370 8.41 1.41 15.31
N GLN A 371 8.31 2.37 16.22
CA GLN A 371 8.81 3.73 16.02
C GLN A 371 10.33 3.75 15.83
N LYS A 372 11.07 2.94 16.60
CA LYS A 372 12.53 2.86 16.51
C LYS A 372 13.02 2.03 15.32
N ASN A 373 12.24 1.06 14.84
CA ASN A 373 12.65 0.14 13.79
C ASN A 373 11.55 -0.05 12.72
N PRO A 374 11.12 1.01 12.02
CA PRO A 374 10.03 0.95 11.05
C PRO A 374 10.29 -0.05 9.91
N GLN A 375 11.56 -0.34 9.61
CA GLN A 375 11.98 -1.25 8.54
C GLN A 375 11.54 -2.71 8.70
N TYR A 376 11.12 -3.14 9.90
CA TYR A 376 10.58 -4.48 10.16
C TYR A 376 9.07 -4.58 9.98
N PHE A 377 8.40 -3.50 9.55
CA PHE A 377 6.94 -3.44 9.47
C PHE A 377 6.46 -3.11 8.06
N ILE A 378 5.32 -3.69 7.68
CA ILE A 378 4.75 -3.58 6.32
C ILE A 378 4.49 -2.12 5.90
N PHE A 379 4.19 -1.24 6.85
CA PHE A 379 3.86 0.17 6.59
C PHE A 379 5.03 0.98 6.04
N HIS A 380 6.28 0.60 6.33
CA HIS A 380 7.45 1.33 5.85
C HIS A 380 7.78 1.04 4.39
N VAL A 381 7.46 -0.17 3.91
CA VAL A 381 7.79 -0.61 2.54
C VAL A 381 7.22 0.36 1.50
N TYR A 382 6.00 0.85 1.73
CA TYR A 382 5.31 1.79 0.83
C TYR A 382 5.81 3.24 0.88
N SER A 383 6.59 3.63 1.90
CA SER A 383 7.13 4.99 2.01
C SER A 383 8.49 5.19 1.33
N SER A 384 9.11 4.09 0.87
CA SER A 384 10.50 4.07 0.39
C SER A 384 10.65 3.82 -1.12
N GLU A 385 9.54 3.59 -1.82
CA GLU A 385 9.45 3.65 -3.28
C GLU A 385 8.83 5.00 -3.69
#